data_AF-A0A7S3SMZ1-F1
#
_entry.id   AF-A0A7S3SMZ1-F1
#
_cell.length_a   1.000
_cell.length_b   1.000
_cell.length_c   1.000
_cell.angle_alpha   90.00
_cell.angle_beta   90.00
_cell.angle_gamma   90.00
#
_symmetry.space_group_name_H-M   'P 1'
#
loop_
_entity.id
_entity.type
_entity.pdbx_description
1 polymer ?
#
loop_
_entity_poly.entity_id
_entity_poly.type
_entity_poly.pdbx_seq_one_letter_code
_entity_poly.pdbx_strand_id
1 'polypeptide(L)'
;IYSIIALTTYYNKFFMQCSKAFIKLEASSDICEEMQNKFAALAIKIFVRNPPQDPSSRMMPCPKCNQRMQEWNIACPSCSHRLPFCVASGRSIYPEGGAGGHGHADPT
;
A
#
# COMPACT_ATOMS: atom_id res chain seq x y z
N ILE A 1 -2.61 10.41 -14.86
CA ILE A 1 -2.70 9.79 -13.51
C ILE A 1 -2.20 8.34 -13.51
N TYR A 2 -2.62 7.50 -14.46
CA TYR A 2 -2.18 6.09 -14.47
C TYR A 2 -0.68 5.88 -14.69
N SER A 3 -0.01 6.78 -15.42
CA SER A 3 1.44 6.71 -15.63
C SER A 3 2.25 6.82 -14.32
N ILE A 4 1.84 7.72 -13.40
CA ILE A 4 2.50 7.83 -12.09
C ILE A 4 2.15 6.65 -11.18
N ILE A 5 0.91 6.13 -11.24
CA ILE A 5 0.53 4.94 -10.50
C ILE A 5 1.36 3.73 -10.96
N ALA A 6 1.53 3.53 -12.26
CA ALA A 6 2.34 2.46 -12.82
C ALA A 6 3.81 2.56 -12.36
N LEU A 7 4.38 3.76 -12.38
CA LEU A 7 5.75 3.99 -11.92
C LEU A 7 5.91 3.70 -10.42
N THR A 8 5.05 4.28 -9.58
CA THR A 8 5.13 4.13 -8.13
C THR A 8 4.87 2.68 -7.69
N THR A 9 3.92 1.98 -8.31
CA THR A 9 3.63 0.58 -8.01
C THR A 9 4.74 -0.36 -8.48
N TYR A 10 5.40 -0.06 -9.60
CA TYR A 10 6.58 -0.79 -10.07
C TYR A 10 7.75 -0.71 -9.08
N TYR A 11 8.07 0.49 -8.58
CA TYR A 11 9.14 0.66 -7.59
C TYR A 11 8.82 0.01 -6.24
N ASN A 12 7.55 0.04 -5.83
CA ASN A 12 7.10 -0.61 -4.59
C ASN A 12 6.91 -2.13 -4.71
N LYS A 13 7.13 -2.73 -5.90
CA LYS A 13 6.90 -4.16 -6.17
C LYS A 13 5.43 -4.62 -6.06
N PHE A 14 4.48 -3.70 -6.16
CA PHE A 14 3.05 -4.00 -6.23
C PHE A 14 2.64 -4.27 -7.68
N PHE A 15 3.04 -5.44 -8.21
CA PHE A 15 2.89 -5.74 -9.63
C PHE A 15 1.43 -5.98 -10.05
N MET A 16 0.53 -6.38 -9.13
CA MET A 16 -0.90 -6.51 -9.44
C MET A 16 -1.56 -5.15 -9.62
N GLN A 17 -1.18 -4.15 -8.83
CA GLN A 17 -1.66 -2.79 -9.05
C GLN A 17 -1.05 -2.16 -10.30
N CYS A 18 0.22 -2.48 -10.57
CA CYS A 18 0.91 -2.04 -11.78
C CYS A 18 0.21 -2.57 -13.04
N SER A 19 -0.16 -3.86 -13.09
CA SER A 19 -0.85 -4.44 -14.26
C SER A 19 -2.20 -3.78 -14.53
N LYS A 20 -2.98 -3.51 -13.48
CA LYS A 20 -4.26 -2.77 -13.58
C LYS A 20 -4.06 -1.35 -14.12
N ALA A 21 -2.97 -0.68 -13.74
CA ALA A 21 -2.65 0.64 -14.26
C ALA A 21 -2.28 0.58 -15.76
N PHE A 22 -1.50 -0.41 -16.18
CA PHE A 22 -1.15 -0.62 -17.60
C PHE A 22 -2.37 -0.94 -18.47
N ILE A 23 -3.28 -1.80 -18.01
CA ILE A 23 -4.54 -2.08 -18.72
C ILE A 23 -5.35 -0.80 -18.97
N LYS A 24 -5.40 0.09 -17.97
CA LYS A 24 -6.08 1.39 -18.11
C LYS A 24 -5.35 2.38 -19.00
N LEU A 25 -4.02 2.29 -19.09
CA LEU A 25 -3.23 3.08 -20.03
C LEU A 25 -3.47 2.59 -21.46
N GLU A 26 -3.47 1.28 -21.70
CA GLU A 26 -3.75 0.70 -23.02
C GLU A 26 -5.18 1.03 -23.50
N ALA A 27 -6.15 1.08 -22.59
CA ALA A 27 -7.54 1.42 -22.90
C ALA A 27 -7.83 2.94 -22.92
N SER A 28 -6.85 3.80 -22.67
CA SER A 28 -7.06 5.26 -22.60
C SER A 28 -7.12 5.88 -24.00
N SER A 29 -8.23 6.53 -24.33
CA SER A 29 -8.42 7.28 -25.58
C SER A 29 -7.65 8.61 -25.64
N ASP A 30 -7.01 9.02 -24.55
CA ASP A 30 -6.30 10.31 -24.45
C ASP A 30 -4.91 10.29 -25.10
N ILE A 31 -4.40 9.09 -25.44
CA ILE A 31 -3.07 8.88 -26.01
C ILE A 31 -3.18 8.23 -27.39
N CYS A 32 -2.24 8.53 -28.29
CA CYS A 32 -2.24 7.96 -29.63
C CYS A 32 -1.99 6.44 -29.60
N GLU A 33 -2.46 5.75 -30.63
CA GLU A 33 -2.35 4.30 -30.79
C GLU A 33 -0.88 3.82 -30.76
N GLU A 34 0.05 4.61 -31.30
CA GLU A 34 1.49 4.30 -31.23
C GLU A 34 2.00 4.24 -29.78
N MET A 35 1.50 5.15 -28.92
CA MET A 35 1.89 5.20 -27.52
C MET A 35 1.22 4.08 -26.70
N GLN A 36 -0.03 3.73 -27.01
CA GLN A 36 -0.71 2.56 -26.42
C GLN A 36 0.06 1.27 -26.73
N ASN A 37 0.49 1.08 -27.97
CA ASN A 37 1.30 -0.07 -28.37
C ASN A 37 2.64 -0.13 -27.63
N LYS A 38 3.28 1.02 -27.39
CA LYS A 38 4.50 1.10 -26.56
C LYS A 38 4.23 0.67 -25.12
N PHE A 39 3.11 1.08 -24.53
CA PHE A 39 2.73 0.67 -23.18
C PHE A 39 2.44 -0.84 -23.08
N ALA A 40 1.75 -1.42 -24.07
CA ALA A 40 1.51 -2.86 -24.13
C ALA A 40 2.82 -3.66 -24.22
N ALA A 41 3.74 -3.23 -25.09
CA ALA A 41 5.06 -3.86 -25.21
C ALA A 41 5.90 -3.75 -23.92
N LEU A 42 5.78 -2.62 -23.20
CA LEU A 42 6.40 -2.43 -21.88
C LEU A 42 5.80 -3.34 -20.82
N ALA A 43 4.47 -3.45 -20.77
CA ALA A 43 3.75 -4.31 -19.82
C ALA A 43 4.23 -5.76 -19.94
N ILE A 44 4.30 -6.30 -21.16
CA ILE A 44 4.78 -7.67 -21.39
C ILE A 44 6.20 -7.85 -20.84
N LYS A 45 7.13 -6.94 -21.15
CA LYS A 45 8.53 -7.02 -20.68
C LYS A 45 8.63 -6.99 -19.15
N ILE A 46 7.76 -6.23 -18.49
CA ILE A 46 7.73 -6.11 -17.03
C ILE A 46 7.16 -7.37 -16.39
N PHE A 47 5.98 -7.82 -16.85
CA PHE A 47 5.21 -8.88 -16.18
C PHE A 47 5.66 -10.31 -16.54
N VAL A 48 6.40 -10.50 -17.64
CA VAL A 48 7.07 -11.79 -17.93
C VAL A 48 8.11 -12.15 -16.86
N ARG A 49 8.81 -11.14 -16.32
CA ARG A 49 9.85 -11.33 -15.28
C ARG A 49 9.31 -11.17 -13.87
N ASN A 50 8.20 -10.48 -13.71
CA ASN A 50 7.61 -10.15 -12.42
C ASN A 50 6.14 -10.54 -12.43
N PRO A 51 5.76 -11.68 -11.82
CA PRO A 51 4.35 -12.06 -11.78
C PRO A 51 3.54 -10.93 -11.10
N PRO A 52 2.32 -10.64 -11.58
CA PRO A 52 1.47 -9.59 -11.04
C PRO A 52 0.90 -10.01 -9.68
N GLN A 53 1.75 -10.00 -8.66
CA GLN A 53 1.41 -10.32 -7.29
C GLN A 53 1.81 -9.16 -6.39
N ASP A 54 0.90 -8.71 -5.54
CA ASP A 54 1.20 -7.70 -4.54
C ASP A 54 1.80 -8.36 -3.30
N PRO A 55 2.79 -7.72 -2.64
CA PRO A 55 3.28 -8.20 -1.36
C PRO A 55 2.14 -8.20 -0.33
N SER A 56 2.17 -9.18 0.59
CA SER A 56 1.26 -9.22 1.73
C SER A 56 1.38 -7.90 2.49
N SER A 57 0.26 -7.18 2.59
CA SER A 57 0.19 -6.05 3.50
C SER A 57 0.30 -6.57 4.93
N ARG A 58 1.19 -5.97 5.71
CA ARG A 58 1.32 -6.29 7.12
C ARG A 58 0.12 -5.71 7.85
N MET A 59 -0.66 -6.61 8.46
CA MET A 59 -1.69 -6.21 9.41
C MET A 59 -1.09 -6.15 10.80
N MET A 60 -1.42 -5.09 11.53
CA MET A 60 -0.97 -4.87 12.89
C MET A 60 -2.15 -4.52 13.79
N PRO A 61 -2.11 -4.93 15.07
CA PRO A 61 -3.11 -4.55 16.04
C PRO A 61 -2.93 -3.08 16.43
N CYS A 62 -4.04 -2.39 16.73
CA CYS A 62 -3.98 -1.10 17.40
C CYS A 62 -3.49 -1.30 18.86
N PRO A 63 -2.53 -0.50 19.35
CA PRO A 63 -2.04 -0.63 20.73
C PRO A 63 -3.11 -0.30 21.79
N LYS A 64 -4.20 0.41 21.42
CA LYS A 64 -5.25 0.84 22.35
C LYS A 64 -6.46 -0.10 22.38
N CYS A 65 -6.97 -0.51 21.22
CA CYS A 65 -8.20 -1.32 21.12
C CYS A 65 -8.01 -2.68 20.47
N ASN A 66 -6.77 -3.05 20.13
CA ASN A 66 -6.40 -4.32 19.48
C ASN A 66 -7.07 -4.58 18.11
N GLN A 67 -7.75 -3.59 17.52
CA GLN A 67 -8.32 -3.68 16.18
C GLN A 67 -7.21 -3.92 15.16
N ARG A 68 -7.37 -4.93 14.29
CA ARG A 68 -6.45 -5.17 13.18
C ARG A 68 -6.59 -4.07 12.13
N MET A 69 -5.48 -3.45 11.78
CA MET A 69 -5.36 -2.34 10.84
C MET A 69 -4.14 -2.53 9.93
N GLN A 70 -4.10 -1.79 8.82
CA GLN A 70 -2.97 -1.84 7.89
C GLN A 70 -1.80 -1.00 8.43
N GLU A 71 -0.58 -1.34 8.03
CA GLU A 71 0.63 -0.62 8.46
C GLU A 71 0.64 0.87 8.08
N TRP A 72 0.01 1.22 6.96
CA TRP A 72 -0.08 2.59 6.48
C TRP A 72 -1.16 3.44 7.17
N ASN A 73 -1.99 2.86 8.05
CA ASN A 73 -2.96 3.64 8.80
C ASN A 73 -2.24 4.47 9.88
N ILE A 74 -2.31 5.81 9.79
CA ILE A 74 -1.78 6.74 10.81
C ILE A 74 -2.71 6.89 12.03
N ALA A 75 -3.95 6.43 11.91
CA ALA A 75 -4.95 6.46 12.96
C ALA A 75 -5.78 5.18 12.92
N CYS A 76 -6.13 4.67 14.10
CA CYS A 76 -7.00 3.51 14.20
C CYS A 76 -8.41 3.85 13.70
N PRO A 77 -9.00 3.07 12.77
CA PRO A 77 -10.34 3.33 12.25
C PRO A 77 -11.46 3.09 13.29
N SER A 78 -11.16 2.40 14.39
CA SER A 78 -12.15 2.06 15.43
C SER A 78 -12.12 3.03 16.61
N CYS A 79 -10.94 3.36 17.15
CA CYS A 79 -10.82 4.20 18.34
C CYS A 79 -10.18 5.57 18.09
N SER A 80 -9.87 5.90 16.82
CA SER A 80 -9.23 7.15 16.41
C SER A 80 -7.87 7.46 17.08
N HIS A 81 -7.26 6.46 17.73
CA HIS A 81 -5.93 6.59 18.31
C HIS A 81 -4.90 6.82 17.20
N ARG A 82 -4.15 7.92 17.27
CA ARG A 82 -3.08 8.24 16.32
C ARG A 82 -1.80 7.51 16.71
N LEU A 83 -1.23 6.82 15.74
CA LEU A 83 0.02 6.09 15.92
C LEU A 83 1.19 7.08 15.80
N PRO A 84 2.15 7.08 16.75
CA PRO A 84 3.39 7.83 16.56
C PRO A 84 4.11 7.28 15.33
N PHE A 85 4.74 8.14 14.55
CA PHE A 85 5.48 7.76 13.33
C PHE A 85 6.93 8.23 13.42
N CYS A 86 7.83 7.45 12.82
CA CYS A 86 9.22 7.81 12.68
C CYS A 86 9.37 8.76 11.49
N VAL A 87 9.89 9.96 11.72
CA VAL A 87 10.11 10.95 10.64
C VAL A 87 11.11 10.45 9.60
N ALA A 88 12.11 9.66 10.01
CA ALA A 88 13.13 9.12 9.10
C ALA A 88 12.62 7.97 8.21
N SER A 89 11.80 7.06 8.76
CA SER A 89 11.33 5.88 8.02
C SER A 89 9.89 6.00 7.49
N GLY A 90 9.12 6.97 7.97
CA GLY A 90 7.69 7.12 7.69
C GLY A 90 6.81 6.01 8.29
N ARG A 91 7.40 5.06 9.03
CA ARG A 91 6.67 3.93 9.64
C ARG A 91 6.15 4.29 11.02
N SER A 92 5.03 3.68 11.41
CA SER A 92 4.51 3.77 12.77
C SER A 92 5.48 3.13 13.77
N ILE A 93 5.72 3.82 14.89
CA ILE A 93 6.57 3.35 15.98
C ILE A 93 5.70 2.48 16.88
N TYR A 94 6.01 1.19 16.92
CA TYR A 94 5.36 0.25 17.82
C TYR A 94 6.24 0.05 19.05
N PRO A 95 5.68 0.10 20.27
CA PRO A 95 6.43 -0.29 21.45
C PRO A 95 6.81 -1.77 21.33
N GLU A 96 8.11 -2.07 21.30
CA GLU A 96 8.60 -3.45 21.33
C GLU A 96 8.41 -4.01 22.74
N GLY A 97 7.29 -4.70 22.95
CA GLY A 97 6.98 -5.30 24.24
C GLY A 97 5.55 -5.81 24.33
N GLY A 98 5.37 -7.09 23.98
CA GLY A 98 4.42 -7.96 24.68
C GLY A 98 2.96 -7.96 24.23
N ALA A 99 2.52 -9.19 23.93
CA ALA A 99 1.25 -9.81 24.31
C ALA A 99 0.13 -8.92 24.90
N GLY A 100 -1.09 -9.14 24.41
CA GLY A 100 -2.29 -8.53 24.96
C GLY A 100 -2.38 -8.62 26.48
N GLY A 101 -2.98 -7.59 27.09
CA GLY A 101 -3.22 -7.61 28.52
C GLY A 101 -3.67 -6.27 29.08
N HIS A 102 -4.91 -6.27 29.53
CA HIS A 102 -5.48 -5.51 30.64
C HIS A 102 -5.63 -3.99 30.52
N GLY A 103 -6.90 -3.60 30.72
CA GLY A 103 -7.36 -2.24 30.79
C GLY A 103 -6.69 -1.44 31.90
N HIS A 104 -6.70 -0.13 31.69
CA HIS A 104 -6.83 0.80 32.80
C HIS A 104 -8.00 1.71 32.42
N ALA A 105 -9.12 1.52 33.11
CA ALA A 105 -10.06 2.60 33.31
C ALA A 105 -9.31 3.68 34.06
N ASP A 106 -9.36 4.93 33.59
CA ASP A 106 -9.06 6.05 34.48
C ASP A 106 -10.37 6.78 34.78
N PRO A 107 -10.72 6.89 36.07
CA PRO A 107 -11.88 7.64 36.54
C PRO A 107 -11.52 9.11 36.78
N THR A 108 -12.58 9.86 37.09
CA THR A 108 -12.67 11.25 37.58
C THR A 108 -12.56 12.35 36.53
#